data_AF-A0A3M3UEM0-F1
#
_entry.id   AF-A0A3M3UEM0-F1
#
_cell.length_a   1.000
_cell.length_b   1.000
_cell.length_c   1.000
_cell.angle_alpha   90.00
_cell.angle_beta   90.00
_cell.angle_gamma   90.00
#
_symmetry.space_group_name_H-M   'P 1'
#
loop_
_entity.id
_entity.type
_entity.pdbx_description
1 polymer ?
#
loop_
_entity_poly.entity_id
_entity_poly.type
_entity_poly.pdbx_seq_one_letter_code
_entity_poly.pdbx_strand_id
1 'polypeptide(L)'
;MLNYYARKILTSRVYDVAIETPLQGARQLSERLGNQVLLKREDLQPVFSFKIRGAYNKLAQLPAEQTARGVVTASAGNHAQGLALAARELGIKATIVMPRTTPEIKVEGVRSRGATVVLHGDSFPEALAYSLKLVDEQGFVYIHPYDDPDTIAGQGTVAMEILRQQPGQLDAIFVPVGG
;
A
#
# COMPACT_ATOMS: atom_id res chain seq x y z
N MET A 1 -1.78 -2.18 -23.02
CA MET A 1 -1.83 -2.39 -21.55
C MET A 1 -0.44 -2.38 -20.92
N LEU A 2 0.52 -3.19 -21.37
CA LEU A 2 1.88 -3.26 -20.76
C LEU A 2 2.62 -1.91 -20.77
N ASN A 3 2.66 -1.22 -21.92
CA ASN A 3 3.29 0.10 -22.04
C ASN A 3 2.66 1.19 -21.17
N TYR A 4 1.38 1.03 -20.81
CA TYR A 4 0.68 1.97 -19.94
C TYR A 4 1.18 1.86 -18.50
N TYR A 5 1.21 0.63 -17.95
CA TYR A 5 1.71 0.41 -16.59
C TYR A 5 3.22 0.63 -16.49
N ALA A 6 4.01 0.21 -17.47
CA ALA A 6 5.45 0.46 -17.47
C ALA A 6 5.78 1.96 -17.33
N ARG A 7 5.08 2.83 -18.09
CA ARG A 7 5.23 4.28 -17.97
C ARG A 7 4.84 4.78 -16.57
N LYS A 8 3.67 4.38 -16.07
CA LYS A 8 3.21 4.80 -14.72
C LYS A 8 4.14 4.35 -13.60
N ILE A 9 4.71 3.15 -13.69
CA ILE A 9 5.69 2.63 -12.73
C ILE A 9 6.95 3.49 -12.77
N LEU A 10 7.47 3.79 -13.96
CA LEU A 10 8.69 4.59 -14.12
C LEU A 10 8.54 6.05 -13.67
N THR A 11 7.34 6.61 -13.76
CA THR A 11 7.04 7.98 -13.29
C THR A 11 6.45 8.01 -11.88
N SER A 12 6.47 6.88 -11.16
CA SER A 12 5.92 6.79 -9.81
C SER A 12 6.76 7.58 -8.82
N ARG A 13 6.09 8.20 -7.84
CA ARG A 13 6.73 9.02 -6.80
C ARG A 13 6.94 8.29 -5.47
N VAL A 14 6.98 6.96 -5.49
CA VAL A 14 6.99 6.15 -4.25
C VAL A 14 8.16 6.46 -3.31
N TYR A 15 9.32 6.85 -3.84
CA TYR A 15 10.55 7.02 -3.08
C TYR A 15 10.59 8.28 -2.20
N ASP A 16 9.56 9.14 -2.29
CA ASP A 16 9.37 10.22 -1.31
C ASP A 16 9.08 9.65 0.10
N VAL A 17 8.60 8.40 0.20
CA VAL A 17 8.28 7.72 1.48
C VAL A 17 8.74 6.26 1.58
N ALA A 18 8.85 5.57 0.44
CA ALA A 18 9.29 4.18 0.39
C ALA A 18 10.81 4.11 0.28
N ILE A 19 11.39 3.08 0.86
CA ILE A 19 12.81 2.76 0.65
C ILE A 19 12.95 1.73 -0.47
N GLU A 20 14.08 1.75 -1.18
CA GLU A 20 14.49 0.60 -1.98
C GLU A 20 14.89 -0.53 -1.02
N THR A 21 14.08 -1.59 -0.95
CA THR A 21 14.31 -2.69 0.00
C THR A 21 15.37 -3.65 -0.53
N PRO A 22 16.10 -4.37 0.34
CA PRO A 22 17.11 -5.31 -0.13
C PRO A 22 16.46 -6.53 -0.80
N LEU A 23 17.15 -7.06 -1.82
CA LEU A 23 16.94 -8.38 -2.38
C LEU A 23 17.96 -9.34 -1.73
N GLN A 24 17.51 -10.05 -0.69
CA GLN A 24 18.40 -10.78 0.21
C GLN A 24 18.43 -12.28 -0.11
N GLY A 25 19.61 -12.88 -0.14
CA GLY A 25 19.75 -14.33 -0.28
C GLY A 25 19.21 -15.10 0.94
N ALA A 26 18.35 -16.09 0.70
CA ALA A 26 17.85 -17.03 1.70
C ALA A 26 18.71 -18.30 1.72
N ARG A 27 19.87 -18.25 2.37
CA ARG A 27 20.89 -19.31 2.34
C ARG A 27 20.34 -20.71 2.65
N GLN A 28 19.68 -20.88 3.80
CA GLN A 28 19.16 -22.20 4.22
C GLN A 28 18.09 -22.74 3.26
N LEU A 29 17.23 -21.87 2.74
CA LEU A 29 16.21 -22.26 1.77
C LEU A 29 16.82 -22.63 0.42
N SER A 30 17.88 -21.91 0.04
CA SER A 30 18.63 -22.17 -1.19
C SER A 30 19.33 -23.53 -1.13
N GLU A 31 20.03 -23.81 -0.02
CA GLU A 31 20.66 -25.11 0.25
C GLU A 31 19.62 -26.25 0.24
N ARG A 32 18.47 -26.05 0.88
CA ARG A 32 17.40 -27.07 0.95
C ARG A 32 16.78 -27.39 -0.41
N LEU A 33 16.63 -26.41 -1.29
CA LEU A 33 15.96 -26.58 -2.58
C LEU A 33 16.94 -26.82 -3.74
N GLY A 34 18.25 -26.70 -3.52
CA GLY A 34 19.25 -26.75 -4.58
C GLY A 34 19.09 -25.63 -5.62
N ASN A 35 18.53 -24.48 -5.24
CA ASN A 35 18.24 -23.34 -6.11
C ASN A 35 18.64 -22.03 -5.42
N GLN A 36 18.97 -20.97 -6.17
CA GLN A 36 19.17 -19.66 -5.56
C GLN A 36 17.82 -19.05 -5.19
N VAL A 37 17.57 -18.86 -3.89
CA VAL A 37 16.34 -18.20 -3.42
C VAL A 37 16.67 -16.82 -2.86
N LEU A 38 16.00 -15.81 -3.40
CA LEU A 38 16.12 -14.41 -3.01
C LEU A 38 14.79 -13.93 -2.40
N LEU A 39 14.89 -13.06 -1.39
CA LEU A 39 13.76 -12.47 -0.70
C LEU A 39 13.78 -10.96 -0.91
N LYS A 40 12.74 -10.43 -1.56
CA LYS A 40 12.52 -8.98 -1.64
C LYS A 40 11.89 -8.50 -0.33
N ARG A 41 12.67 -7.83 0.52
CA ARG A 41 12.33 -7.54 1.93
C ARG A 41 11.40 -6.33 2.11
N GLU A 42 10.21 -6.40 1.53
CA GLU A 42 9.17 -5.35 1.69
C GLU A 42 8.64 -5.20 3.12
N ASP A 43 8.94 -6.14 4.01
CA ASP A 43 8.72 -6.04 5.45
C ASP A 43 9.61 -4.98 6.14
N LEU A 44 10.66 -4.49 5.48
CA LEU A 44 11.53 -3.43 5.97
C LEU A 44 11.04 -2.00 5.62
N GLN A 45 9.93 -1.87 4.89
CA GLN A 45 9.32 -0.57 4.66
C GLN A 45 8.92 0.11 6.00
N PRO A 46 8.78 1.45 6.06
CA PRO A 46 8.38 2.17 7.29
C PRO A 46 7.01 1.79 7.88
N VAL A 47 6.19 1.09 7.09
CA VAL A 47 4.89 0.52 7.49
C VAL A 47 4.90 -1.01 7.51
N PHE A 48 6.09 -1.61 7.50
CA PHE A 48 6.35 -3.05 7.53
C PHE A 48 5.68 -3.84 6.40
N SER A 49 5.40 -3.18 5.27
CA SER A 49 4.83 -3.82 4.08
C SER A 49 4.93 -2.93 2.85
N PHE A 50 4.77 -3.54 1.68
CA PHE A 50 4.77 -2.87 0.38
C PHE A 50 3.61 -1.87 0.17
N LYS A 51 2.56 -1.91 1.00
CA LYS A 51 1.32 -1.12 0.77
C LYS A 51 1.55 0.39 0.74
N ILE A 52 2.61 0.91 1.38
CA ILE A 52 2.99 2.33 1.31
C ILE A 52 3.22 2.80 -0.12
N ARG A 53 3.76 1.94 -1.00
CA ARG A 53 4.11 2.31 -2.37
C ARG A 53 2.88 2.72 -3.18
N GLY A 54 1.90 1.81 -3.30
CA GLY A 54 0.66 2.12 -4.00
C GLY A 54 -0.17 3.21 -3.32
N ALA A 55 -0.26 3.21 -1.99
CA ALA A 55 -1.01 4.23 -1.27
C ALA A 55 -0.45 5.65 -1.53
N TYR A 56 0.86 5.82 -1.41
CA TYR A 56 1.51 7.09 -1.70
C TYR A 56 1.39 7.47 -3.16
N ASN A 57 1.63 6.54 -4.08
CA ASN A 57 1.56 6.81 -5.51
C ASN A 57 0.16 7.26 -5.96
N LYS A 58 -0.90 6.68 -5.35
CA LYS A 58 -2.27 7.14 -5.61
C LYS A 58 -2.48 8.55 -5.07
N LEU A 59 -2.14 8.80 -3.81
CA LEU A 59 -2.37 10.10 -3.18
C LEU A 59 -1.61 11.24 -3.86
N ALA A 60 -0.36 11.00 -4.24
CA ALA A 60 0.49 12.00 -4.90
C ALA A 60 -0.02 12.42 -6.30
N GLN A 61 -0.95 11.66 -6.89
CA GLN A 61 -1.56 11.95 -8.19
C GLN A 61 -2.98 12.52 -8.08
N LEU A 62 -3.54 12.61 -6.87
CA LEU A 62 -4.86 13.20 -6.69
C LEU A 62 -4.83 14.71 -6.99
N PRO A 63 -5.81 15.24 -7.75
CA PRO A 63 -5.98 16.68 -7.92
C PRO A 63 -6.22 17.39 -6.58
N ALA A 64 -5.85 18.67 -6.49
CA ALA A 64 -5.98 19.46 -5.27
C ALA A 64 -7.43 19.55 -4.75
N GLU A 65 -8.42 19.58 -5.64
CA GLU A 65 -9.85 19.53 -5.26
C GLU A 65 -10.21 18.22 -4.53
N GLN A 66 -9.57 17.11 -4.91
CA GLN A 66 -9.83 15.80 -4.36
C GLN A 66 -9.14 15.63 -3.02
N THR A 67 -7.89 16.08 -2.91
CA THR A 67 -7.15 16.05 -1.64
C THR A 67 -7.75 17.00 -0.59
N ALA A 68 -8.32 18.13 -0.99
CA ALA A 68 -9.01 19.06 -0.10
C ALA A 68 -10.25 18.46 0.57
N ARG A 69 -10.96 17.54 -0.11
CA ARG A 69 -12.10 16.80 0.48
C ARG A 69 -11.64 15.78 1.52
N GLY A 70 -10.40 15.30 1.42
CA GLY A 70 -9.87 14.20 2.23
C GLY A 70 -10.17 12.83 1.62
N VAL A 71 -9.50 11.82 2.17
CA VAL A 71 -9.51 10.46 1.64
C VAL A 71 -10.04 9.46 2.65
N VAL A 72 -10.62 8.38 2.16
CA VAL A 72 -11.17 7.32 3.01
C VAL A 72 -10.80 5.93 2.48
N THR A 73 -10.59 4.98 3.38
CA THR A 73 -10.54 3.55 3.04
C THR A 73 -11.14 2.73 4.18
N ALA A 74 -11.61 1.53 3.86
CA ALA A 74 -11.83 0.49 4.86
C ALA A 74 -10.61 -0.45 4.91
N SER A 75 -9.95 -0.57 6.06
CA SER A 75 -8.85 -1.52 6.25
C SER A 75 -8.43 -1.61 7.71
N ALA A 76 -8.24 -2.83 8.22
CA ALA A 76 -7.66 -3.10 9.54
C ALA A 76 -6.26 -3.73 9.44
N GLY A 77 -5.48 -3.37 8.41
CA GLY A 77 -4.19 -4.02 8.13
C GLY A 77 -3.19 -3.11 7.42
N ASN A 78 -2.34 -3.70 6.57
CA ASN A 78 -1.21 -3.03 5.93
C ASN A 78 -1.60 -1.79 5.10
N HIS A 79 -2.75 -1.83 4.41
CA HIS A 79 -3.23 -0.68 3.64
C HIS A 79 -3.61 0.50 4.54
N ALA A 80 -4.19 0.24 5.71
CA ALA A 80 -4.49 1.26 6.71
C ALA A 80 -3.23 2.04 7.13
N GLN A 81 -2.17 1.30 7.45
CA GLN A 81 -0.87 1.86 7.86
C GLN A 81 -0.20 2.64 6.71
N GLY A 82 -0.20 2.04 5.52
CA GLY A 82 0.35 2.66 4.30
C GLY A 82 -0.35 3.97 3.96
N LEU A 83 -1.70 3.97 3.96
CA LEU A 83 -2.49 5.16 3.65
C LEU A 83 -2.32 6.25 4.72
N ALA A 84 -2.34 5.87 6.00
CA ALA A 84 -2.16 6.82 7.09
C ALA A 84 -0.80 7.53 7.02
N LEU A 85 0.28 6.77 6.79
CA LEU A 85 1.61 7.37 6.62
C LEU A 85 1.65 8.26 5.35
N ALA A 86 1.20 7.76 4.21
CA ALA A 86 1.23 8.52 2.96
C ALA A 86 0.45 9.84 3.05
N ALA A 87 -0.73 9.81 3.67
CA ALA A 87 -1.56 10.98 3.85
C ALA A 87 -0.90 12.03 4.76
N ARG A 88 -0.25 11.59 5.84
CA ARG A 88 0.52 12.46 6.73
C ARG A 88 1.63 13.20 5.97
N GLU A 89 2.43 12.47 5.21
CA GLU A 89 3.57 13.06 4.46
C GLU A 89 3.11 14.03 3.37
N LEU A 90 1.91 13.84 2.82
CA LEU A 90 1.32 14.72 1.81
C LEU A 90 0.41 15.82 2.39
N GLY A 91 0.21 15.87 3.71
CA GLY A 91 -0.69 16.83 4.36
C GLY A 91 -2.17 16.62 4.03
N ILE A 92 -2.57 15.41 3.66
CA ILE A 92 -3.94 15.05 3.28
C ILE A 92 -4.68 14.48 4.49
N LYS A 93 -5.92 14.90 4.71
CA LYS A 93 -6.77 14.29 5.75
C LYS A 93 -7.16 12.87 5.33
N ALA A 94 -6.83 11.87 6.14
CA ALA A 94 -7.21 10.48 5.91
C ALA A 94 -8.12 9.94 7.02
N THR A 95 -9.21 9.30 6.59
CA THR A 95 -10.14 8.57 7.45
C THR A 95 -10.03 7.09 7.16
N ILE A 96 -9.74 6.29 8.18
CA ILE A 96 -9.61 4.84 8.07
C ILE A 96 -10.76 4.20 8.83
N VAL A 97 -11.64 3.51 8.10
CA VAL A 97 -12.75 2.78 8.71
C VAL A 97 -12.29 1.36 9.03
N MET A 98 -12.53 0.92 10.26
CA MET A 98 -12.18 -0.41 10.74
C MET A 98 -13.37 -1.02 11.49
N PRO A 99 -13.52 -2.35 11.51
CA PRO A 99 -14.47 -3.02 12.40
C PRO A 99 -14.19 -2.68 13.87
N ARG A 100 -15.22 -2.61 14.71
CA ARG A 100 -15.11 -2.44 16.17
C ARG A 100 -14.31 -3.56 16.84
N THR A 101 -14.29 -4.73 16.21
CA THR A 101 -13.52 -5.92 16.62
C THR A 101 -12.02 -5.83 16.30
N THR A 102 -11.56 -4.73 15.69
CA THR A 102 -10.15 -4.56 15.34
C THR A 102 -9.27 -4.45 16.59
N PRO A 103 -8.18 -5.23 16.71
CA PRO A 103 -7.26 -5.13 17.85
C PRO A 103 -6.71 -3.71 18.04
N GLU A 104 -6.70 -3.21 19.27
CA GLU A 104 -6.33 -1.83 19.60
C GLU A 104 -4.92 -1.45 19.08
N ILE A 105 -3.97 -2.38 19.10
CA ILE A 105 -2.62 -2.15 18.55
C ILE A 105 -2.63 -1.71 17.09
N LYS A 106 -3.59 -2.20 16.28
CA LYS A 106 -3.72 -1.81 14.87
C LYS A 106 -4.38 -0.44 14.72
N VAL A 107 -5.36 -0.16 15.58
CA VAL A 107 -6.03 1.14 15.66
C VAL A 107 -5.02 2.23 16.03
N GLU A 108 -4.22 1.97 17.06
CA GLU A 108 -3.21 2.91 17.54
C GLU A 108 -2.07 3.12 16.53
N GLY A 109 -1.67 2.06 15.81
CA GLY A 109 -0.71 2.20 14.72
C GLY A 109 -1.19 3.19 13.63
N VAL A 110 -2.49 3.27 13.37
CA VAL A 110 -3.04 4.26 12.43
C VAL A 110 -3.17 5.65 13.06
N ARG A 111 -3.64 5.75 14.29
CA ARG A 111 -3.75 7.04 15.01
C ARG A 111 -2.41 7.73 15.20
N SER A 112 -1.38 6.99 15.60
CA SER A 112 0.00 7.49 15.75
C SER A 112 0.61 8.02 14.44
N ARG A 113 0.03 7.66 13.29
CA ARG A 113 0.38 8.18 11.97
C ARG A 113 -0.47 9.39 11.55
N GLY A 114 -1.34 9.89 12.42
CA GLY A 114 -2.12 11.12 12.20
C GLY A 114 -3.41 10.95 11.40
N ALA A 115 -3.81 9.71 11.08
CA ALA A 115 -5.08 9.46 10.43
C ALA A 115 -6.24 9.34 11.44
N THR A 116 -7.43 9.76 11.02
CA THR A 116 -8.66 9.58 11.79
C THR A 116 -9.10 8.12 11.67
N VAL A 117 -9.33 7.45 12.81
CA VAL A 117 -9.89 6.09 12.80
C VAL A 117 -11.35 6.14 13.17
N VAL A 118 -12.19 5.50 12.34
CA VAL A 118 -13.61 5.29 12.63
C VAL A 118 -13.87 3.81 12.82
N LEU A 119 -14.29 3.43 14.04
CA LEU A 119 -14.69 2.06 14.35
C LEU A 119 -16.17 1.88 14.01
N HIS A 120 -16.47 1.11 12.97
CA HIS A 120 -17.83 0.89 12.48
C HIS A 120 -18.05 -0.54 12.03
N GLY A 121 -19.20 -1.09 12.42
CA GLY A 121 -19.58 -2.47 12.17
C GLY A 121 -18.73 -3.48 12.93
N ASP A 122 -19.15 -4.75 12.87
CA ASP A 122 -18.43 -5.86 13.52
C ASP A 122 -17.61 -6.69 12.53
N SER A 123 -17.76 -6.39 11.23
CA SER A 123 -17.13 -7.09 10.12
C SER A 123 -16.52 -6.13 9.08
N PHE A 124 -15.59 -6.63 8.26
CA PHE A 124 -15.00 -5.84 7.17
C PHE A 124 -16.04 -5.34 6.15
N PRO A 125 -17.02 -6.14 5.69
CA PRO A 125 -18.06 -5.66 4.78
C PRO A 125 -18.85 -4.46 5.32
N GLU A 126 -19.17 -4.44 6.62
CA GLU A 126 -19.88 -3.32 7.25
C GLU A 126 -19.00 -2.06 7.31
N ALA A 127 -17.73 -2.22 7.69
CA ALA A 127 -16.75 -1.12 7.66
C ALA A 127 -16.57 -0.56 6.24
N LEU A 128 -16.55 -1.44 5.22
CA LEU A 128 -16.49 -1.06 3.81
C LEU A 128 -17.73 -0.28 3.39
N ALA A 129 -18.93 -0.81 3.64
CA ALA A 129 -20.18 -0.14 3.33
C ALA A 129 -20.24 1.26 3.97
N TYR A 130 -19.81 1.39 5.23
CA TYR A 130 -19.75 2.69 5.89
C TYR A 130 -18.72 3.64 5.26
N SER A 131 -17.54 3.14 4.88
CA SER A 131 -16.54 3.97 4.20
C SER A 131 -17.05 4.51 2.85
N LEU A 132 -17.84 3.73 2.12
CA LEU A 132 -18.48 4.16 0.87
C LEU A 132 -19.61 5.16 1.15
N LYS A 133 -20.38 4.97 2.22
CA LYS A 133 -21.36 5.97 2.66
C LYS A 133 -20.71 7.34 2.94
N LEU A 134 -19.50 7.37 3.51
CA LEU A 134 -18.75 8.62 3.71
C LEU A 134 -18.33 9.29 2.39
N VAL A 135 -18.08 8.51 1.34
CA VAL A 135 -17.84 9.04 -0.01
C VAL A 135 -19.09 9.75 -0.50
N ASP A 136 -20.25 9.11 -0.39
CA ASP A 136 -21.51 9.66 -0.88
C ASP A 136 -21.97 10.90 -0.09
N GLU A 137 -21.84 10.87 1.24
CA GLU A 137 -22.36 11.94 2.12
C GLU A 137 -21.39 13.10 2.33
N GLN A 138 -20.07 12.83 2.38
CA GLN A 138 -19.05 13.83 2.72
C GLN A 138 -18.13 14.16 1.54
N GLY A 139 -18.25 13.44 0.42
CA GLY A 139 -17.43 13.67 -0.77
C GLY A 139 -15.98 13.19 -0.63
N PHE A 140 -15.67 12.33 0.35
CA PHE A 140 -14.34 11.75 0.47
C PHE A 140 -13.94 10.97 -0.76
N VAL A 141 -12.64 10.90 -1.04
CA VAL A 141 -12.11 10.07 -2.12
C VAL A 141 -11.78 8.70 -1.57
N TYR A 142 -12.43 7.66 -2.08
CA TYR A 142 -12.10 6.29 -1.69
C TYR A 142 -10.75 5.86 -2.28
N ILE A 143 -9.87 5.32 -1.45
CA ILE A 143 -8.54 4.85 -1.88
C ILE A 143 -8.49 3.33 -1.89
N HIS A 144 -8.63 2.75 -3.08
CA HIS A 144 -8.67 1.32 -3.23
C HIS A 144 -7.34 0.65 -2.82
N PRO A 145 -7.37 -0.42 -2.01
CA PRO A 145 -6.16 -1.13 -1.59
C PRO A 145 -5.40 -1.87 -2.68
N TYR A 146 -5.96 -2.03 -3.89
CA TYR A 146 -5.39 -2.82 -4.98
C TYR A 146 -5.99 -2.50 -6.36
N ASP A 147 -7.32 -2.43 -6.51
CA ASP A 147 -8.02 -2.20 -7.78
C ASP A 147 -8.03 -0.70 -8.19
N ASP A 148 -6.85 -0.13 -8.37
CA ASP A 148 -6.67 1.22 -8.88
C ASP A 148 -5.37 1.29 -9.70
N PRO A 149 -5.36 1.89 -10.91
CA PRO A 149 -4.17 1.92 -11.76
C PRO A 149 -2.93 2.56 -11.13
N ASP A 150 -3.11 3.58 -10.30
CA ASP A 150 -2.02 4.26 -9.62
C ASP A 150 -1.54 3.45 -8.42
N THR A 151 -2.44 2.81 -7.69
CA THR A 151 -2.07 1.85 -6.65
C THR A 151 -1.25 0.71 -7.25
N ILE A 152 -1.72 0.10 -8.35
CA ILE A 152 -1.02 -0.99 -9.06
C ILE A 152 0.36 -0.53 -9.53
N ALA A 153 0.45 0.65 -10.16
CA ALA A 153 1.72 1.19 -10.62
C ALA A 153 2.71 1.43 -9.47
N GLY A 154 2.25 1.91 -8.31
CA GLY A 154 3.09 2.04 -7.13
C GLY A 154 3.61 0.68 -6.66
N GLN A 155 2.78 -0.37 -6.65
CA GLN A 155 3.29 -1.71 -6.29
C GLN A 155 4.28 -2.26 -7.32
N GLY A 156 4.09 -1.93 -8.59
CA GLY A 156 4.96 -2.35 -9.69
C GLY A 156 6.41 -1.88 -9.56
N THR A 157 6.69 -0.86 -8.73
CA THR A 157 8.08 -0.43 -8.47
C THR A 157 8.89 -1.52 -7.77
N VAL A 158 8.26 -2.44 -7.05
CA VAL A 158 8.93 -3.60 -6.44
C VAL A 158 9.59 -4.47 -7.52
N ALA A 159 8.88 -4.72 -8.63
CA ALA A 159 9.43 -5.50 -9.74
C ALA A 159 10.58 -4.76 -10.43
N MET A 160 10.46 -3.44 -10.62
CA MET A 160 11.55 -2.61 -11.15
C MET A 160 12.82 -2.71 -10.29
N GLU A 161 12.69 -2.69 -8.96
CA GLU A 161 13.83 -2.86 -8.07
C GLU A 161 14.42 -4.27 -8.18
N ILE A 162 13.60 -5.32 -8.23
CA ILE A 162 14.09 -6.71 -8.39
C ILE A 162 14.92 -6.83 -9.67
N LEU A 163 14.41 -6.33 -10.81
CA LEU A 163 15.11 -6.41 -12.10
C LEU A 163 16.41 -5.60 -12.12
N ARG A 164 16.48 -4.51 -11.35
CA ARG A 164 17.72 -3.72 -11.20
C ARG A 164 18.73 -4.38 -10.25
N GLN A 165 18.26 -4.99 -9.17
CA GLN A 165 19.09 -5.61 -8.13
C GLN A 165 19.62 -6.99 -8.55
N GLN A 166 18.87 -7.72 -9.37
CA GLN A 166 19.29 -8.99 -9.98
C GLN A 166 19.26 -8.87 -11.52
N PRO A 167 20.25 -8.18 -12.12
CA PRO A 167 20.35 -8.10 -13.56
C PRO A 167 20.74 -9.46 -14.14
N GLY A 168 20.05 -9.90 -15.20
CA GLY A 168 20.33 -11.17 -15.87
C GLY A 168 19.21 -12.19 -15.68
N GLN A 169 19.58 -13.47 -15.56
CA GLN A 169 18.61 -14.56 -15.54
C GLN A 169 17.87 -14.62 -14.20
N LEU A 170 16.56 -14.42 -14.26
CA LEU A 170 15.58 -14.69 -13.22
C LEU A 170 14.60 -15.73 -13.76
N ASP A 171 14.60 -16.93 -13.19
CA ASP A 171 13.77 -18.02 -13.70
C ASP A 171 12.30 -17.88 -13.28
N ALA A 172 12.03 -17.36 -12.07
CA ALA A 172 10.69 -17.16 -11.55
C ALA A 172 10.61 -16.05 -10.50
N ILE A 173 9.46 -15.38 -10.41
CA ILE A 173 9.09 -14.46 -9.31
C ILE A 173 7.77 -14.95 -8.72
N PHE A 174 7.78 -15.22 -7.42
CA PHE A 174 6.58 -15.61 -6.67
C PHE A 174 6.01 -14.38 -5.96
N VAL A 175 4.75 -14.05 -6.25
CA VAL A 175 4.06 -12.88 -5.70
C VAL A 175 2.84 -13.35 -4.90
N PRO A 176 2.67 -12.92 -3.63
CA PRO A 176 1.46 -13.22 -2.88
C PRO A 176 0.26 -12.50 -3.50
N VAL A 177 -0.86 -13.22 -3.68
CA VAL A 177 -2.08 -12.68 -4.29
C VAL A 177 -3.18 -12.59 -3.23
N GLY A 178 -3.82 -11.43 -3.16
CA GLY A 178 -4.99 -11.19 -2.32
C GLY A 178 -6.15 -10.72 -3.19
N GLY A 179 -6.34 -9.41 -3.26
CA GLY A 179 -7.15 -8.76 -4.30
C GLY A 179 -6.34 -8.42 -5.53
#